data_AF-A0A4R6MML3-F1
#
_entry.id   AF-A0A4R6MML3-F1
#
_cell.length_a   1.000
_cell.length_b   1.000
_cell.length_c   1.000
_cell.angle_alpha   90.00
_cell.angle_beta   90.00
_cell.angle_gamma   90.00
#
_symmetry.space_group_name_H-M   'P 1'
#
loop_
_entity.id
_entity.type
_entity.pdbx_description
1 polymer ?
#
loop_
_entity_poly.entity_id
_entity_poly.type
_entity_poly.pdbx_seq_one_letter_code
_entity_poly.pdbx_strand_id
1 'polypeptide(L)'
;MSIFTGVISSYVFLMYFLNRKRVKIEISSYISKVTFEGQTNYFFKFVNRTNYEIFDIRVEPTFYKQVGGVGGYSRKRYSAKG
;
A
#
# COMPACT_ATOMS: atom_id res chain seq x y z
N MET A 1 -22.01 26.74 27.35
CA MET A 1 -21.78 26.38 25.92
C MET A 1 -20.33 26.55 25.47
N SER A 2 -19.54 27.52 25.96
CA SER A 2 -18.19 27.81 25.41
C SER A 2 -17.13 26.70 25.55
N ILE A 3 -17.21 25.85 26.58
CA ILE A 3 -16.23 24.76 26.77
C ILE A 3 -16.45 23.67 25.72
N PHE A 4 -17.72 23.33 25.45
CA PHE A 4 -18.08 22.33 24.45
C PHE A 4 -17.71 22.77 23.03
N THR A 5 -17.85 24.05 22.69
CA THR A 5 -17.42 24.57 21.38
C THR A 5 -15.91 24.54 21.22
N GLY A 6 -15.14 24.81 22.27
CA GLY A 6 -13.68 24.65 22.27
C GLY A 6 -13.23 23.21 22.03
N VAL A 7 -13.87 22.23 22.69
CA VAL A 7 -13.59 20.80 22.51
C VAL A 7 -13.95 20.31 21.11
N ILE A 8 -15.08 20.75 20.55
CA ILE A 8 -15.47 20.39 19.18
C ILE A 8 -14.49 20.99 18.17
N SER A 9 -14.09 22.26 18.35
CA SER A 9 -13.15 22.93 17.46
C SER A 9 -11.77 22.25 17.44
N SER A 10 -11.23 21.89 18.61
CA SER A 10 -9.95 21.20 18.69
C SER A 10 -10.00 19.80 18.08
N TYR A 11 -11.11 19.07 18.27
CA TYR A 11 -11.32 17.77 17.64
C TYR A 11 -11.39 17.85 16.11
N VAL A 12 -12.18 18.79 15.57
CA VAL A 12 -12.31 18.98 14.11
C VAL A 12 -10.98 19.39 13.50
N PHE A 13 -10.26 20.32 14.14
CA PHE A 13 -8.93 20.74 13.71
C PHE A 13 -7.95 19.56 13.67
N LEU A 14 -7.91 18.75 14.72
CA LEU A 14 -7.05 17.57 14.79
C LEU A 14 -7.37 16.59 13.67
N MET A 15 -8.65 16.26 13.48
CA MET A 15 -9.08 15.30 12.46
C MET A 15 -8.77 15.80 11.04
N TYR A 16 -9.00 17.08 10.79
CA TYR A 16 -8.66 17.75 9.54
C TYR A 16 -7.15 17.68 9.25
N PHE A 17 -6.33 17.99 10.27
CA PHE A 17 -4.88 17.98 10.15
C PHE A 17 -4.33 16.57 9.90
N LEU A 18 -4.83 15.57 10.64
CA LEU A 18 -4.41 14.18 10.48
C LEU A 18 -4.79 13.62 9.11
N ASN A 19 -5.97 13.96 8.59
CA ASN A 19 -6.41 13.51 7.26
C ASN A 19 -5.52 14.05 6.13
N ARG A 20 -4.95 15.25 6.28
CA ARG A 20 -4.00 15.81 5.30
C ARG A 20 -2.62 15.13 5.33
N LYS A 21 -2.25 14.50 6.44
CA LYS A 21 -0.96 13.80 6.61
C LYS A 21 -1.01 12.32 6.25
N ARG A 22 -2.17 11.80 5.81
CA ARG A 22 -2.27 10.41 5.37
C ARG A 22 -1.55 10.22 4.05
N VAL A 23 -0.58 9.32 4.06
CA VAL A 23 0.11 8.89 2.84
C VAL A 23 -0.88 8.16 1.93
N LYS A 24 -0.87 8.52 0.65
CA LYS A 24 -1.71 7.94 -0.41
C LYS A 24 -0.80 7.43 -1.51
N ILE A 25 -0.45 6.15 -1.42
CA ILE A 25 0.30 5.44 -2.47
C ILE A 25 -0.70 4.54 -3.18
N GLU A 26 -0.74 4.65 -4.49
CA GLU A 26 -1.56 3.77 -5.34
C GLU A 26 -0.68 2.90 -6.21
N ILE A 27 -1.16 1.71 -6.54
CA ILE A 27 -0.55 0.84 -7.54
C ILE A 27 -1.30 1.08 -8.84
N SER A 28 -0.57 1.24 -9.95
CA SER A 28 -1.19 1.33 -11.27
C SER A 28 -2.08 0.11 -11.53
N SER A 29 -3.20 0.34 -12.22
CA SER A 29 -4.18 -0.69 -12.56
C SER A 29 -3.61 -1.80 -13.45
N TYR A 30 -2.49 -1.54 -14.13
CA TYR A 30 -1.86 -2.47 -15.04
C TYR A 30 -0.48 -2.88 -14.54
N ILE A 31 -0.24 -4.19 -14.55
CA ILE A 31 1.08 -4.78 -14.33
C ILE A 31 1.66 -5.06 -15.71
N SER A 32 2.86 -4.54 -15.97
CA SER A 32 3.54 -4.81 -17.23
C SER A 32 4.32 -6.13 -17.13
N LYS A 33 4.26 -6.94 -18.18
CA LYS A 33 5.06 -8.16 -18.34
C LYS A 33 6.00 -7.96 -19.53
N VAL A 34 7.30 -8.03 -19.29
CA VAL A 34 8.31 -7.88 -20.34
C VAL A 34 9.31 -9.03 -20.25
N THR A 35 9.64 -9.62 -21.38
CA THR A 35 10.71 -10.62 -21.45
C THR A 35 12.02 -9.92 -21.78
N PHE A 36 12.99 -9.97 -20.87
CA PHE A 36 14.31 -9.39 -21.06
C PHE A 36 15.37 -10.45 -20.72
N GLU A 37 16.36 -10.62 -21.59
CA GLU A 37 17.45 -11.61 -21.41
C GLU A 37 16.96 -13.04 -21.11
N GLY A 38 15.87 -13.46 -21.76
CA GLY A 38 15.27 -14.79 -21.55
C GLY A 38 14.49 -14.94 -20.23
N GLN A 39 14.46 -13.92 -19.38
CA GLN A 39 13.69 -13.89 -18.15
C GLN A 39 12.40 -13.08 -18.31
N THR A 40 11.31 -13.58 -17.74
CA THR A 40 10.03 -12.85 -17.70
C THR A 40 10.00 -11.96 -16.46
N ASN A 41 9.99 -10.65 -16.66
CA ASN A 41 9.92 -9.64 -15.61
C ASN A 41 8.52 -9.03 -15.52
N TYR A 42 8.05 -8.82 -14.28
CA TYR A 42 6.79 -8.14 -13.98
C TYR A 42 7.09 -6.80 -13.31
N PHE A 43 6.58 -5.72 -13.90
CA PHE A 43 6.81 -4.36 -13.42
C PHE A 43 5.56 -3.81 -12.75
N PHE A 44 5.75 -3.31 -11.53
CA PHE A 44 4.74 -2.63 -10.74
C PHE A 44 5.06 -1.15 -10.68
N LYS A 45 4.10 -0.30 -11.03
CA LYS A 45 4.24 1.15 -10.90
C LYS A 45 3.49 1.63 -9.66
N PHE A 46 4.23 2.20 -8.71
CA PHE A 46 3.68 2.90 -7.57
C PHE A 46 3.56 4.39 -7.90
N VAL A 47 2.42 4.99 -7.59
CA VAL A 47 2.12 6.40 -7.83
C VAL A 47 1.91 7.07 -6.49
N ASN A 48 2.73 8.08 -6.20
CA ASN A 48 2.50 8.94 -5.06
C ASN A 48 1.38 9.95 -5.38
N ARG A 49 0.28 9.90 -4.63
CA ARG A 49 -0.83 10.86 -4.72
C ARG A 49 -0.91 11.81 -3.53
N THR A 50 0.12 11.84 -2.67
CA THR A 50 0.22 12.86 -1.64
C THR A 50 0.70 14.18 -2.24
N ASN A 51 0.43 15.29 -1.54
CA ASN A 51 0.92 16.61 -1.93
C ASN A 51 2.37 16.86 -1.50
N TYR A 52 3.11 15.80 -1.14
CA TYR A 52 4.45 15.88 -0.56
C TYR A 52 5.30 14.71 -1.02
N GLU A 53 6.59 14.91 -1.12
CA GLU A 53 7.53 13.84 -1.45
C GLU A 53 7.61 12.82 -0.30
N ILE A 54 7.77 11.54 -0.67
CA ILE A 54 7.91 10.45 0.29
C ILE A 54 9.36 9.99 0.27
N PHE A 55 9.98 9.93 1.45
CA PHE A 55 11.36 9.49 1.64
C PHE A 55 11.40 8.13 2.35
N ASP A 56 12.53 7.43 2.26
CA ASP A 56 12.77 6.11 2.89
C ASP A 56 11.70 5.05 2.55
N ILE A 57 11.42 4.88 1.26
CA ILE A 57 10.43 3.91 0.76
C ILE A 57 11.05 2.50 0.77
N ARG A 58 10.40 1.56 1.46
CA ARG A 58 10.70 0.13 1.39
C ARG A 58 9.52 -0.62 0.77
N VAL A 59 9.81 -1.48 -0.21
CA VAL A 59 8.79 -2.28 -0.91
C VAL A 59 9.06 -3.76 -0.65
N GLU A 60 8.12 -4.43 0.02
CA GLU A 60 8.19 -5.86 0.35
C GLU A 60 7.06 -6.62 -0.37
N PRO A 61 7.32 -7.18 -1.56
CA PRO A 61 6.30 -7.92 -2.28
C PRO A 61 5.98 -9.24 -1.57
N THR A 62 4.71 -9.45 -1.23
CA THR A 62 4.21 -10.72 -0.68
C THR A 62 3.45 -11.47 -1.76
N PHE A 63 3.95 -12.65 -2.15
CA PHE A 63 3.30 -13.48 -3.16
C PHE A 63 2.43 -14.55 -2.52
N TYR A 64 1.16 -14.60 -2.92
CA TYR A 64 0.23 -15.65 -2.50
C TYR A 64 0.11 -16.70 -3.60
N LYS A 65 0.76 -17.85 -3.44
CA LYS A 65 0.52 -19.02 -4.29
C LYS A 65 -0.49 -19.94 -3.58
N GLN A 66 -1.63 -20.22 -4.22
CA GLN A 66 -2.50 -21.29 -3.76
C GLN A 66 -1.78 -22.63 -4.03
N VAL A 67 -1.36 -23.31 -2.96
CA VAL A 67 -0.79 -24.65 -3.07
C VAL A 67 -1.98 -25.62 -3.08
N GLY A 68 -2.54 -25.85 -4.26
CA GLY A 68 -3.62 -26.82 -4.45
C GLY A 68 -3.07 -28.24 -4.41
N GLY A 69 -3.05 -28.85 -3.23
CA GLY A 69 -3.14 -30.31 -3.13
C GLY A 69 -4.60 -30.71 -3.28
N VAL A 70 -4.88 -31.76 -4.04
CA VAL A 70 -6.22 -32.36 -4.15
C VAL A 70 -6.66 -32.77 -2.74
N GLY A 71 -7.50 -31.95 -2.10
CA GLY A 71 -7.99 -32.15 -0.74
C GLY A 71 -7.31 -31.29 0.33
N GLY A 72 -8.02 -30.25 0.80
CA GLY A 72 -7.69 -29.53 2.04
C GLY A 72 -7.04 -28.15 1.85
N TYR A 73 -7.82 -27.10 2.10
CA TYR A 73 -7.37 -25.70 2.07
C TYR A 73 -6.30 -25.42 3.15
N SER A 74 -5.05 -25.22 2.73
CA SER A 74 -4.02 -24.57 3.56
C SER A 74 -3.32 -23.46 2.78
N ARG A 75 -3.45 -22.21 3.25
CA ARG A 75 -2.79 -21.02 2.67
C ARG A 75 -1.39 -20.89 3.27
N LYS A 76 -0.36 -21.37 2.58
CA LYS A 76 1.04 -21.14 2.98
C LYS A 76 1.55 -19.82 2.41
N ARG A 77 2.09 -18.95 3.28
CA ARG A 77 2.72 -17.67 2.91
C ARG A 77 4.18 -17.92 2.53
N TYR A 78 4.61 -17.37 1.39
CA TYR A 78 6.01 -17.37 0.99
C TYR A 78 6.47 -15.93 0.83
N SER A 79 7.54 -15.57 1.52
CA SER A 79 8.22 -14.29 1.32
C SER A 79 9.28 -14.49 0.25
N ALA A 80 9.22 -13.70 -0.83
CA ALA A 80 10.27 -13.69 -1.84
C ALA A 80 11.43 -12.86 -1.27
N LYS A 81 12.52 -13.54 -0.90
CA LYS A 81 13.78 -12.86 -0.61
C LYS A 81 14.34 -12.32 -1.92
N GLY A 82 14.45 -11.00 -2.02
CA GLY A 82 15.29 -10.31 -2.99
C GLY A 82 16.76 -10.40 -2.62
#